data_AF-A0A5E4LT46-F1
#
_entry.id   AF-A0A5E4LT46-F1
#
_cell.length_a   1.000
_cell.length_b   1.000
_cell.length_c   1.000
_cell.angle_alpha   90.00
_cell.angle_beta   90.00
_cell.angle_gamma   90.00
#
_symmetry.space_group_name_H-M   'P 1'
#
loop_
_entity.id
_entity.type
_entity.pdbx_description
1 polymer ?
#
loop_
_entity_poly.entity_id
_entity_poly.type
_entity_poly.pdbx_seq_one_letter_code
_entity_poly.pdbx_strand_id
1 'polypeptide(L)'
;MAGEVGERRLAQAATGKAGERRPVPTATGEVGEGRLALAAIALSLAGLLVLFFYAQGLEPTHATIPAILSAGTEIEGSYLEVLGTVSSASSRTGNVFINLCDYQSCIAVFVSSSQADVLRINPYLLKKGDRLAVRGTLQFYKGEPELVTLGADGIELI
;
A
#
# COMPACT_ATOMS: atom_id res chain seq x y z
N MET A 1 8.56 104.01 -37.52
CA MET A 1 7.83 104.57 -36.36
C MET A 1 7.41 103.36 -35.52
N ALA A 2 8.21 102.90 -34.55
CA ALA A 2 8.48 103.48 -33.23
C ALA A 2 7.21 103.56 -32.36
N GLY A 3 7.25 102.91 -31.18
CA GLY A 3 6.25 102.96 -30.11
C GLY A 3 5.91 101.55 -29.59
N GLU A 4 6.71 100.96 -28.69
CA GLU A 4 6.62 101.07 -27.21
C GLU A 4 5.56 100.12 -26.62
N VAL A 5 5.89 99.07 -25.86
CA VAL A 5 6.54 98.95 -24.52
C VAL A 5 5.49 98.50 -23.49
N GLY A 6 5.84 97.41 -22.80
CA GLY A 6 5.47 97.15 -21.40
C GLY A 6 4.12 96.44 -21.17
N GLU A 7 3.96 95.55 -20.21
CA GLU A 7 4.86 94.88 -19.27
C GLU A 7 3.96 93.92 -18.46
N ARG A 8 4.53 92.83 -17.94
CA ARG A 8 4.06 92.05 -16.76
C ARG A 8 2.83 91.14 -16.90
N ARG A 9 3.11 89.83 -16.88
CA ARG A 9 3.00 88.90 -15.72
C ARG A 9 3.37 87.50 -16.22
N LEU A 10 4.60 87.01 -16.00
CA LEU A 10 5.01 86.22 -14.82
C LEU A 10 3.90 85.36 -14.21
N ALA A 11 3.86 84.07 -14.57
CA ALA A 11 3.79 82.96 -13.62
C ALA A 11 4.04 81.60 -14.32
N GLN A 12 5.21 81.02 -14.02
CA GLN A 12 5.42 79.61 -13.63
C GLN A 12 4.90 78.51 -14.58
N ALA A 13 5.80 77.83 -15.30
CA ALA A 13 6.54 76.66 -14.82
C ALA A 13 5.64 75.44 -14.59
N ALA A 14 5.52 74.59 -15.61
CA ALA A 14 5.07 73.21 -15.49
C ALA A 14 6.06 72.28 -16.21
N THR A 15 7.29 72.23 -15.70
CA THR A 15 8.22 71.13 -15.93
C THR A 15 7.84 69.95 -15.05
N GLY A 16 7.69 68.79 -15.67
CA GLY A 16 7.90 67.49 -15.03
C GLY A 16 6.70 66.87 -14.33
N LYS A 17 6.27 65.71 -14.82
CA LYS A 17 6.62 64.44 -14.18
C LYS A 17 6.20 63.28 -15.06
N ALA A 18 7.20 62.57 -15.58
CA ALA A 18 7.07 61.20 -16.01
C ALA A 18 6.38 60.42 -14.87
N GLY A 19 5.26 59.78 -15.18
CA GLY A 19 4.54 58.91 -14.27
C GLY A 19 5.45 57.75 -13.88
N GLU A 20 6.11 57.91 -12.75
CA GLU A 20 6.89 56.88 -12.08
C GLU A 20 5.95 55.73 -11.72
N ARG A 21 5.99 54.66 -12.53
CA ARG A 21 5.37 53.39 -12.16
C ARG A 21 6.05 52.95 -10.87
N ARG A 22 5.35 53.12 -9.75
CA ARG A 22 5.77 52.52 -8.49
C ARG A 22 5.97 51.03 -8.74
N PRO A 23 7.11 50.43 -8.35
CA PRO A 23 7.20 48.99 -8.31
C PRO A 23 6.10 48.49 -7.37
N VAL A 24 5.25 47.60 -7.88
CA VAL A 24 4.36 46.81 -7.03
C VAL A 24 5.29 46.05 -6.08
N PRO A 25 5.19 46.21 -4.76
CA PRO A 25 5.89 45.34 -3.86
C PRO A 25 5.29 43.94 -4.04
N THR A 26 5.96 43.10 -4.82
CA THR A 26 5.78 41.66 -4.78
C THR A 26 6.31 41.26 -3.40
N ALA A 27 5.44 41.30 -2.40
CA ALA A 27 5.73 40.77 -1.09
C ALA A 27 5.92 39.26 -1.25
N THR A 28 7.17 38.88 -1.50
CA THR A 28 7.71 37.54 -1.34
C THR A 28 7.45 37.09 0.09
N GLY A 29 6.36 36.34 0.27
CA GLY A 29 6.04 35.61 1.49
C GLY A 29 6.58 34.17 1.45
N GLU A 30 7.82 33.96 1.00
CA GLU A 30 8.50 32.65 0.90
C GLU A 30 8.69 31.94 2.27
N VAL A 31 8.28 32.56 3.38
CA VAL A 31 8.56 32.09 4.75
C VAL A 31 7.41 31.21 5.31
N GLY A 32 6.24 31.17 4.67
CA GLY A 32 5.07 30.40 5.12
C GLY A 32 4.92 29.03 4.45
N GLU A 33 5.16 28.97 3.14
CA GLU A 33 4.88 27.78 2.32
C GLU A 33 5.82 26.61 2.64
N GLY A 34 7.12 26.91 2.85
CA GLY A 34 8.12 25.90 3.22
C GLY A 34 7.82 25.24 4.57
N ARG A 35 7.27 25.99 5.54
CA ARG A 35 6.94 25.45 6.88
C ARG A 35 5.70 24.57 6.84
N LEU A 36 4.71 24.92 6.02
CA LEU A 36 3.52 24.11 5.79
C LEU A 36 3.88 22.81 5.03
N ALA A 37 4.74 22.92 4.01
CA ALA A 37 5.24 21.75 3.29
C ALA A 37 6.03 20.80 4.21
N LEU A 38 6.92 21.33 5.05
CA LEU A 38 7.64 20.56 6.06
C LEU A 38 6.70 19.85 7.05
N ALA A 39 5.66 20.53 7.52
CA ALA A 39 4.67 19.94 8.42
C ALA A 39 3.88 18.81 7.74
N ALA A 40 3.48 18.98 6.48
CA ALA A 40 2.79 17.95 5.71
C ALA A 40 3.67 16.72 5.49
N ILE A 41 4.94 16.91 5.14
CA ILE A 41 5.92 15.82 4.98
C ILE A 41 6.11 15.10 6.32
N ALA A 42 6.34 15.83 7.41
CA ALA A 42 6.50 15.24 8.73
C ALA A 42 5.28 14.41 9.15
N LEU A 43 4.06 14.92 8.92
CA LEU A 43 2.83 14.20 9.22
C LEU A 43 2.67 12.94 8.35
N SER A 44 3.02 13.03 7.06
CA SER A 44 2.97 11.87 6.16
C SER A 44 3.96 10.77 6.56
N LEU A 45 5.17 11.15 6.96
CA LEU A 45 6.17 10.21 7.46
C LEU A 45 5.76 9.58 8.80
N ALA A 46 5.18 10.37 9.70
CA ALA A 46 4.64 9.84 10.95
C ALA A 46 3.50 8.84 10.69
N GLY A 47 2.57 9.17 9.80
CA GLY A 47 1.48 8.26 9.39
C GLY A 47 2.02 6.97 8.76
N LEU A 48 3.00 7.07 7.86
CA LEU A 48 3.66 5.92 7.26
C LEU A 48 4.34 5.04 8.32
N LEU A 49 4.99 5.67 9.31
CA LEU A 49 5.67 4.96 10.39
C LEU A 49 4.68 4.22 11.28
N VAL A 50 3.54 4.84 11.62
CA VAL A 50 2.45 4.17 12.35
C VAL A 50 1.91 2.98 11.55
N LEU A 51 1.65 3.15 10.25
CA LEU A 51 1.19 2.07 9.38
C LEU A 51 2.22 0.94 9.28
N PHE A 52 3.50 1.26 9.20
CA PHE A 52 4.58 0.28 9.15
C PHE A 52 4.60 -0.59 10.41
N PHE A 53 4.53 0.02 11.60
CA PHE A 53 4.48 -0.75 12.86
C PHE A 53 3.18 -1.54 13.01
N TYR A 54 2.05 -0.98 12.57
CA TYR A 54 0.78 -1.70 12.55
C TYR A 54 0.83 -2.94 11.65
N ALA A 55 1.40 -2.81 10.46
CA ALA A 55 1.56 -3.92 9.51
C ALA A 55 2.45 -5.05 10.05
N GLN A 56 3.45 -4.74 10.88
CA GLN A 56 4.32 -5.74 11.50
C GLN A 56 3.61 -6.59 12.58
N GLY A 57 2.51 -6.09 13.15
CA GLY A 57 1.74 -6.77 14.19
C GLY A 57 0.58 -7.62 13.67
N LEU A 58 0.44 -7.79 12.36
CA LEU A 58 -0.63 -8.58 11.78
C LEU A 58 -0.32 -10.07 11.90
N GLU A 59 -0.87 -10.72 12.93
CA GLU A 59 -0.85 -12.17 13.08
C GLU A 59 -1.97 -12.81 12.24
N PRO A 60 -1.74 -13.99 11.64
CA PRO A 60 -2.78 -14.71 10.92
C PRO A 60 -3.91 -15.11 11.87
N THR A 61 -5.15 -14.98 11.41
CA THR A 61 -6.30 -15.44 12.20
C THR A 61 -6.43 -16.96 12.08
N HIS A 62 -6.37 -17.68 13.20
CA HIS A 62 -6.59 -19.12 13.18
C HIS A 62 -8.02 -19.45 12.75
N ALA A 63 -8.17 -20.27 11.72
CA ALA A 63 -9.46 -20.67 11.19
C ALA A 63 -9.50 -22.19 10.94
N THR A 64 -10.65 -22.79 11.24
CA THR A 64 -10.91 -24.19 10.89
C THR A 64 -11.48 -24.27 9.47
N ILE A 65 -11.19 -25.36 8.77
CA ILE A 65 -11.68 -25.56 7.40
C ILE A 65 -13.23 -25.44 7.31
N PRO A 66 -14.03 -26.03 8.23
CA PRO A 66 -15.48 -25.92 8.18
C PRO A 66 -15.97 -24.48 8.39
N ALA A 67 -15.28 -23.68 9.21
CA ALA A 67 -15.61 -22.27 9.39
C ALA A 67 -15.37 -21.47 8.10
N ILE A 68 -14.27 -21.76 7.40
CA ILE A 68 -13.96 -21.14 6.11
C ILE A 68 -15.04 -21.46 5.08
N LEU A 69 -15.40 -22.76 4.96
CA LEU A 69 -16.42 -23.21 4.01
C LEU A 69 -17.81 -22.63 4.33
N SER A 70 -18.13 -22.44 5.61
CA SER A 70 -19.42 -21.89 6.03
C SER A 70 -19.54 -20.39 5.79
N ALA A 71 -18.45 -19.64 5.96
CA ALA A 71 -18.42 -18.19 5.72
C ALA A 71 -18.39 -17.84 4.23
N GLY A 72 -17.85 -18.73 3.39
CA GLY A 72 -17.82 -18.53 1.94
C GLY A 72 -17.04 -17.27 1.55
N THR A 73 -17.56 -16.51 0.60
CA THR A 73 -16.87 -15.33 0.02
C THR A 73 -16.79 -14.14 0.97
N GLU A 74 -17.50 -14.14 2.10
CA GLU A 74 -17.50 -13.00 3.05
C GLU A 74 -16.13 -12.78 3.70
N ILE A 75 -15.31 -13.84 3.77
CA ILE A 75 -13.97 -13.81 4.36
C ILE A 75 -12.87 -13.85 3.30
N GLU A 76 -13.20 -13.67 2.01
CA GLU A 76 -12.20 -13.56 0.96
C GLU A 76 -11.21 -12.42 1.23
N GLY A 77 -9.93 -12.65 0.97
CA GLY A 77 -8.85 -11.70 1.27
C GLY A 77 -8.35 -11.75 2.71
N SER A 78 -8.99 -12.50 3.60
CA SER A 78 -8.52 -12.68 4.98
C SER A 78 -7.20 -13.44 5.02
N TYR A 79 -6.29 -13.01 5.90
CA TYR A 79 -5.04 -13.71 6.18
C TYR A 79 -5.25 -14.70 7.34
N LEU A 80 -5.18 -15.99 7.02
CA LEU A 80 -5.59 -17.08 7.90
C LEU A 80 -4.45 -18.05 8.16
N GLU A 81 -4.47 -18.69 9.33
CA GLU A 81 -3.71 -19.90 9.61
C GLU A 81 -4.66 -21.09 9.71
N VAL A 82 -4.39 -22.13 8.92
CA VAL A 82 -5.19 -23.36 8.87
C VAL A 82 -4.32 -24.55 9.20
N LEU A 83 -4.78 -25.35 10.16
CA LEU A 83 -4.15 -26.61 10.54
C LEU A 83 -4.87 -27.77 9.85
N GLY A 84 -4.12 -28.71 9.29
CA GLY A 84 -4.72 -29.90 8.71
C GLY A 84 -3.71 -30.98 8.36
N THR A 85 -4.22 -32.01 7.70
CA THR A 85 -3.47 -33.19 7.25
C THR A 85 -3.44 -33.24 5.74
N VAL A 86 -2.28 -33.48 5.15
CA VAL A 86 -2.13 -33.61 3.70
C VAL A 86 -2.89 -34.84 3.22
N SER A 87 -3.90 -34.63 2.38
CA SER A 87 -4.60 -35.70 1.67
C SER A 87 -3.93 -36.03 0.35
N SER A 88 -3.48 -35.00 -0.36
CA SER A 88 -2.67 -35.12 -1.57
C SER A 88 -1.79 -33.89 -1.76
N ALA A 89 -0.66 -34.07 -2.44
CA ALA A 89 0.22 -32.99 -2.88
C ALA A 89 0.66 -33.28 -4.32
N SER A 90 0.74 -32.23 -5.14
CA SER A 90 1.20 -32.35 -6.52
C SER A 90 1.95 -31.10 -6.95
N SER A 91 2.74 -31.22 -8.01
CA SER A 91 3.46 -30.10 -8.61
C SER A 91 3.15 -30.00 -10.09
N ARG A 92 2.91 -28.79 -10.57
CA ARG A 92 2.73 -28.50 -12.00
C ARG A 92 3.41 -27.18 -12.33
N THR A 93 4.32 -27.22 -13.30
CA THR A 93 5.07 -26.04 -13.76
C THR A 93 5.71 -25.24 -12.60
N GLY A 94 6.26 -25.95 -11.62
CA GLY A 94 6.89 -25.37 -10.42
C GLY A 94 5.92 -24.93 -9.32
N ASN A 95 4.63 -24.76 -9.61
CA ASN A 95 3.63 -24.49 -8.58
C ASN A 95 3.31 -25.76 -7.81
N VAL A 96 3.00 -25.63 -6.53
CA VAL A 96 2.63 -26.74 -5.65
C VAL A 96 1.16 -26.60 -5.26
N PHE A 97 0.42 -27.69 -5.41
CA PHE A 97 -0.99 -27.80 -5.04
C PHE A 97 -1.12 -28.86 -3.96
N ILE A 98 -1.62 -28.48 -2.80
CA ILE A 98 -1.80 -29.35 -1.65
C ILE A 98 -3.29 -29.38 -1.33
N ASN A 99 -3.84 -30.57 -1.13
CA ASN A 99 -5.17 -30.72 -0.59
C ASN A 99 -5.05 -31.01 0.91
N LEU A 100 -5.41 -30.03 1.73
CA LEU A 100 -5.30 -30.08 3.17
C LEU A 100 -6.66 -30.39 3.76
N CYS A 101 -6.75 -31.45 4.55
CA CYS A 101 -8.01 -31.88 5.15
C CYS A 101 -7.93 -31.91 6.67
N ASP A 102 -9.03 -31.59 7.32
CA ASP A 102 -9.25 -31.98 8.71
C ASP A 102 -10.10 -33.27 8.76
N TYR A 103 -10.76 -33.52 9.89
CA TYR A 103 -11.62 -34.70 10.06
C TYR A 103 -12.93 -34.63 9.27
N GLN A 104 -13.34 -33.47 8.76
CA GLN A 104 -14.68 -33.20 8.21
C GLN A 104 -14.66 -32.60 6.81
N SER A 105 -13.61 -31.88 6.44
CA SER A 105 -13.57 -31.01 5.26
C SER A 105 -12.15 -30.85 4.74
N CYS A 106 -12.04 -30.42 3.48
CA CYS A 106 -10.76 -30.20 2.82
C CYS A 106 -10.74 -28.82 2.16
N ILE A 107 -9.55 -28.26 2.02
CA ILE A 107 -9.30 -27.01 1.34
C ILE A 107 -8.08 -27.14 0.42
N ALA A 108 -8.17 -26.51 -0.75
CA ALA A 108 -7.04 -26.41 -1.65
C ALA A 108 -6.05 -25.38 -1.12
N VAL A 109 -4.77 -25.72 -1.15
CA VAL A 109 -3.66 -24.82 -0.83
C VAL A 109 -2.80 -24.68 -2.07
N PHE A 110 -2.57 -23.44 -2.47
CA PHE A 110 -1.77 -23.08 -3.62
C PHE A 110 -0.49 -22.37 -3.20
N VAL A 111 0.64 -22.89 -3.68
CA VAL A 111 1.96 -22.28 -3.52
C VAL A 111 2.51 -21.99 -4.90
N SER A 112 2.77 -20.72 -5.20
CA SER A 112 3.37 -20.34 -6.47
C SER A 112 4.80 -20.87 -6.59
N SER A 113 5.27 -21.09 -7.81
CA SER A 113 6.66 -21.49 -8.10
C SER A 113 7.69 -20.58 -7.42
N SER A 114 7.48 -19.27 -7.47
CA SER A 114 8.34 -18.29 -6.80
C SER A 114 8.41 -18.48 -5.28
N GLN A 115 7.33 -18.93 -4.64
CA GLN A 115 7.31 -19.19 -3.21
C GLN A 115 7.83 -20.58 -2.87
N ALA A 116 7.54 -21.59 -3.69
CA ALA A 116 8.02 -22.95 -3.47
C ALA A 116 9.56 -22.99 -3.39
N ASP A 117 10.24 -22.21 -4.24
CA ASP A 117 11.69 -22.06 -4.23
C ASP A 117 12.21 -21.40 -2.93
N VAL A 118 11.54 -20.33 -2.48
CA VAL A 118 11.90 -19.58 -1.25
C VAL A 118 11.66 -20.42 0.00
N LEU A 119 10.52 -21.09 0.05
CA LEU A 119 10.10 -21.97 1.15
C LEU A 119 10.93 -23.26 1.20
N ARG A 120 11.71 -23.55 0.14
CA ARG A 120 12.40 -24.83 -0.05
C ARG A 120 11.45 -26.03 0.11
N ILE A 121 10.16 -25.81 -0.17
CA ILE A 121 9.17 -26.86 -0.09
C ILE A 121 9.36 -27.72 -1.30
N ASN A 122 9.86 -28.91 -1.05
CA ASN A 122 9.85 -29.94 -2.04
C ASN A 122 8.51 -30.68 -1.93
N PRO A 123 7.59 -30.53 -2.90
CA PRO A 123 6.30 -31.21 -2.88
C PRO A 123 6.42 -32.73 -2.84
N TYR A 124 7.57 -33.29 -3.27
CA TYR A 124 7.85 -34.73 -3.16
C TYR A 124 8.22 -35.17 -1.75
N LEU A 125 8.54 -34.24 -0.85
CA LEU A 125 8.76 -34.53 0.57
C LEU A 125 7.46 -34.50 1.37
N LEU A 126 6.44 -33.77 0.91
CA LEU A 126 5.11 -33.77 1.52
C LEU A 126 4.39 -35.08 1.20
N LYS A 127 4.11 -35.87 2.24
CA LYS A 127 3.43 -37.16 2.12
C LYS A 127 2.00 -37.05 2.62
N LYS A 128 1.15 -37.90 2.05
CA LYS A 128 -0.20 -38.09 2.58
C LYS A 128 -0.10 -38.52 4.05
N GLY A 129 -0.82 -37.82 4.92
CA GLY A 129 -0.81 -38.05 6.37
C GLY A 129 0.06 -37.06 7.15
N ASP A 130 0.92 -36.29 6.49
CA ASP A 130 1.69 -35.23 7.14
C ASP A 130 0.76 -34.15 7.68
N ARG A 131 1.05 -33.62 8.86
CA ARG A 131 0.31 -32.48 9.42
C ARG A 131 1.03 -31.18 9.08
N LEU A 132 0.25 -30.20 8.63
CA LEU A 132 0.74 -28.89 8.24
C LEU A 132 -0.03 -27.79 8.97
N ALA A 133 0.71 -26.75 9.34
CA ALA A 133 0.16 -25.42 9.56
C ALA A 133 0.41 -24.60 8.30
N VAL A 134 -0.65 -24.05 7.70
CA VAL A 134 -0.57 -23.26 6.47
C VAL A 134 -1.08 -21.86 6.75
N ARG A 135 -0.25 -20.86 6.47
CA ARG A 135 -0.55 -19.44 6.56
C ARG A 135 -0.69 -18.84 5.18
N GLY A 136 -1.81 -18.19 4.92
CA GLY A 136 -2.08 -17.64 3.59
C GLY A 136 -3.31 -16.75 3.54
N THR A 137 -3.50 -16.15 2.37
CA THR A 137 -4.69 -15.38 2.07
C THR A 137 -5.73 -16.30 1.44
N LEU A 138 -6.96 -16.27 1.96
CA LEU A 138 -8.07 -16.97 1.35
C LEU A 138 -8.49 -16.28 0.04
N GLN A 139 -8.57 -17.04 -1.04
CA GLN A 139 -9.08 -16.60 -2.33
C GLN A 139 -10.11 -17.58 -2.87
N PHE A 140 -10.94 -17.13 -3.80
CA PHE A 140 -11.87 -18.02 -4.50
C PHE A 140 -11.43 -18.22 -5.94
N TYR A 141 -10.94 -19.41 -6.25
CA TYR A 141 -10.59 -19.79 -7.62
C TYR A 141 -11.70 -20.65 -8.21
N LYS A 142 -12.33 -20.16 -9.29
CA LYS A 142 -13.48 -20.81 -9.95
C LYS A 142 -14.66 -21.11 -9.00
N GLY A 143 -14.83 -20.30 -7.96
CA GLY A 143 -15.88 -20.44 -6.97
C GLY A 143 -15.57 -21.42 -5.84
N GLU A 144 -14.38 -22.00 -5.81
CA GLU A 144 -13.91 -22.84 -4.70
C GLU A 144 -12.89 -22.10 -3.84
N PRO A 145 -12.92 -22.27 -2.51
CA PRO A 145 -11.96 -21.64 -1.61
C PRO A 145 -10.58 -22.28 -1.77
N GLU A 146 -9.58 -21.44 -1.98
CA GLU A 146 -8.18 -21.78 -2.11
C GLU A 146 -7.35 -20.89 -1.19
N LEU A 147 -6.48 -21.50 -0.38
CA LEU A 147 -5.55 -20.78 0.47
C LEU A 147 -4.25 -20.54 -0.30
N VAL A 148 -3.94 -19.27 -0.58
CA VAL A 148 -2.72 -18.87 -1.28
C VAL A 148 -1.67 -18.50 -0.25
N THR A 149 -0.57 -19.25 -0.20
CA THR A 149 0.49 -19.01 0.77
C THR A 149 1.19 -17.67 0.54
N LEU A 150 1.79 -17.13 1.60
CA LEU A 150 2.59 -15.90 1.55
C LEU A 150 3.89 -16.10 2.34
N GLY A 151 4.98 -15.51 1.85
CA GLY A 151 6.22 -15.43 2.62
C GLY A 151 6.99 -16.75 2.75
N ALA A 152 8.00 -16.73 3.62
CA ALA A 152 8.92 -17.86 3.88
C ALA A 152 8.44 -18.77 5.03
N ASP A 153 7.34 -18.42 5.69
CA ASP A 153 6.71 -19.11 6.80
C ASP A 153 5.26 -19.54 6.47
N GLY A 154 4.90 -19.51 5.18
CA GLY A 154 3.57 -19.86 4.71
C GLY A 154 3.16 -21.31 4.95
N ILE A 155 4.12 -22.22 5.16
CA ILE A 155 3.86 -23.64 5.46
C ILE A 155 4.88 -24.13 6.49
N GLU A 156 4.38 -24.80 7.52
CA GLU A 156 5.16 -25.45 8.57
C GLU A 156 4.68 -26.89 8.76
N LEU A 157 5.63 -27.83 8.89
CA LEU A 157 5.35 -29.23 9.23
C LEU A 157 5.31 -29.37 10.75
N ILE A 158 4.23 -29.96 11.28
CA ILE A 158 3.94 -30.06 12.72
C ILE A 158 3.79 -31.50 13.21
#